data_AF-A0A5P8LUY1-F1
#
_entry.id   AF-A0A5P8LUY1-F1
#
_cell.length_a   1.000
_cell.length_b   1.000
_cell.length_c   1.000
_cell.angle_alpha   90.00
_cell.angle_beta   90.00
_cell.angle_gamma   90.00
#
_symmetry.space_group_name_H-M   'P 1'
#
loop_
_entity.id
_entity.type
_entity.pdbx_description
1 polymer ?
#
loop_
_entity_poly.entity_id
_entity_poly.type
_entity_poly.pdbx_seq_one_letter_code
_entity_poly.pdbx_strand_id
1 'polypeptide(L)' 'MTYQSNLFEYEKDLSPLSDAEREVYEAVEQDGYGVREYARKTGRSPGTVGNLLRRARRRLGGGAA' A
#
# COMPACT_ATOMS: atom_id res chain seq x y z
N MET A 1 34.91 -6.07 5.29
CA MET A 1 33.57 -6.63 5.05
C MET A 1 32.79 -5.65 4.19
N THR A 2 32.54 -6.01 2.93
CA THR A 2 31.63 -5.26 2.05
C THR A 2 30.20 -5.64 2.41
N TYR A 3 29.48 -4.73 3.06
CA TYR A 3 28.04 -4.88 3.24
C TYR A 3 27.38 -4.76 1.86
N GLN A 4 26.95 -5.89 1.29
CA GLN A 4 25.97 -5.85 0.22
C GLN A 4 24.63 -5.49 0.87
N SER A 5 24.17 -4.26 0.65
CA SER A 5 22.77 -3.92 0.87
C SER A 5 21.93 -4.80 -0.04
N ASN A 6 21.14 -5.69 0.56
CA ASN A 6 20.12 -6.42 -0.18
C ASN A 6 19.09 -5.39 -0.67
N LEU A 7 18.56 -5.56 -1.89
CA LEU A 7 17.53 -4.68 -2.46
C LEU A 7 16.30 -4.52 -1.53
N PHE A 8 16.06 -5.49 -0.66
CA PHE A 8 15.06 -5.49 0.41
C PHE A 8 15.24 -4.39 1.48
N GLU A 9 16.42 -3.79 1.59
CA GLU A 9 16.71 -2.75 2.59
C GLU A 9 15.97 -1.42 2.30
N TYR A 10 15.38 -1.27 1.12
CA TYR A 10 14.62 -0.08 0.70
C TYR A 10 13.11 -0.31 0.54
N GLU A 11 12.62 -1.51 0.83
CA GLU A 11 11.20 -1.81 0.73
C GLU A 11 10.47 -1.20 1.94
N LYS A 12 9.39 -0.45 1.68
CA LYS A 12 8.65 0.24 2.74
C LYS A 12 8.06 -0.80 3.69
N ASP A 13 8.26 -0.65 5.00
CA ASP A 13 7.66 -1.58 5.97
C ASP A 13 6.13 -1.49 5.94
N LEU A 14 5.48 -2.54 5.42
CA LEU A 14 4.02 -2.67 5.34
C LEU A 14 3.44 -3.59 6.41
N SER A 15 4.24 -4.01 7.40
CA SER A 15 3.77 -4.82 8.53
C SER A 15 2.63 -4.18 9.34
N PRO A 16 2.48 -2.84 9.45
CA PRO A 16 1.34 -2.23 10.17
C PRO A 16 -0.01 -2.29 9.43
N LEU A 17 -0.01 -2.70 8.15
CA LEU A 17 -1.21 -2.74 7.32
C LEU A 17 -1.97 -4.06 7.48
N SER A 18 -3.30 -3.99 7.44
CA SER A 18 -4.11 -5.20 7.18
C SER A 18 -3.86 -5.69 5.75
N ASP A 19 -4.15 -6.95 5.47
CA ASP A 19 -3.93 -7.54 4.14
C ASP A 19 -4.64 -6.76 3.03
N ALA A 20 -5.88 -6.33 3.26
CA ALA A 20 -6.64 -5.52 2.30
C ALA A 20 -6.07 -4.10 2.11
N GLU A 21 -5.47 -3.51 3.14
CA GLU A 21 -4.80 -2.21 3.05
C GLU A 21 -3.46 -2.34 2.32
N ARG A 22 -2.70 -3.41 2.60
CA ARG A 22 -1.43 -3.74 1.94
C ARG A 22 -1.63 -3.97 0.45
N GLU A 23 -2.57 -4.84 0.09
CA GLU A 23 -2.95 -5.16 -1.29
C GLU A 23 -3.25 -3.88 -2.10
N VAL A 24 -4.07 -2.99 -1.54
CA VAL A 24 -4.44 -1.74 -2.22
C VAL A 24 -3.26 -0.75 -2.29
N TYR A 25 -2.44 -0.69 -1.24
CA TYR A 25 -1.28 0.20 -1.20
C TYR A 25 -0.23 -0.22 -2.24
N GLU A 26 0.11 -1.50 -2.31
CA GLU A 26 1.02 -2.07 -3.31
C GLU A 26 0.52 -1.78 -4.73
N ALA A 27 -0.74 -2.13 -5.01
CA ALA A 27 -1.31 -1.92 -6.35
C ALA A 27 -1.26 -0.46 -6.79
N VAL A 28 -1.58 0.50 -5.91
CA VAL A 28 -1.67 1.91 -6.31
C VAL A 28 -0.33 2.62 -6.26
N GLU A 29 0.48 2.41 -5.22
CA GLU A 29 1.71 3.17 -4.98
C GLU A 29 2.96 2.51 -5.58
N GLN A 30 2.95 1.18 -5.75
CA GLN A 30 4.11 0.43 -6.24
C GLN A 30 3.89 -0.06 -7.67
N ASP A 31 2.70 -0.58 -7.97
CA ASP A 31 2.36 -1.12 -9.30
C ASP A 31 1.70 -0.08 -10.24
N GLY A 32 1.39 1.12 -9.73
CA GLY A 32 0.91 2.25 -10.54
C GLY A 32 -0.55 2.19 -10.99
N TYR A 33 -1.39 1.32 -10.40
CA TYR A 33 -2.81 1.28 -10.73
C TYR A 33 -3.57 2.54 -10.29
N GLY A 34 -4.51 3.00 -11.12
CA GLY A 34 -5.49 3.99 -10.66
C GLY A 34 -6.50 3.38 -9.68
N VAL A 35 -6.94 4.13 -8.66
CA VAL A 35 -7.95 3.64 -7.67
C VAL A 35 -9.22 3.09 -8.34
N ARG A 36 -9.74 3.78 -9.36
CA ARG A 36 -10.94 3.34 -10.10
C ARG A 36 -10.68 2.16 -11.03
N GLU A 37 -9.46 2.05 -11.54
CA GLU A 37 -9.03 0.91 -12.35
C GLU A 37 -8.92 -0.34 -11.48
N TYR A 38 -8.24 -0.24 -10.35
CA TYR A 38 -8.08 -1.32 -9.40
C TYR A 38 -9.41 -1.77 -8.78
N ALA A 39 -10.30 -0.82 -8.49
CA ALA A 39 -11.67 -1.12 -8.05
C ALA A 39 -12.44 -1.97 -9.07
N ARG A 40 -12.36 -1.62 -10.37
CA ARG A 40 -12.98 -2.42 -11.45
C ARG A 40 -12.34 -3.81 -11.56
N LYS A 41 -11.00 -3.87 -11.50
CA LYS A 41 -10.24 -5.13 -11.58
C LYS A 41 -10.62 -6.12 -10.47
N THR A 42 -10.89 -5.61 -9.26
CA THR A 42 -11.19 -6.42 -8.06
C THR A 42 -12.68 -6.59 -7.78
N GLY A 43 -13.56 -6.01 -8.59
CA GLY A 43 -15.01 -6.01 -8.33
C GLY A 43 -15.41 -5.24 -7.08
N ARG A 44 -14.57 -4.33 -6.58
CA ARG A 44 -14.82 -3.51 -5.39
C ARG A 44 -15.37 -2.14 -5.78
N SER A 45 -16.06 -1.48 -4.85
CA SER A 45 -16.45 -0.07 -5.07
C SER A 45 -15.20 0.84 -5.04
N PRO A 46 -15.14 1.91 -5.85
CA PRO A 46 -14.04 2.89 -5.77
C PRO A 46 -13.88 3.51 -4.37
N GLY A 47 -14.98 3.66 -3.63
CA GLY A 47 -14.97 4.15 -2.25
C GLY A 47 -14.30 3.17 -1.28
N THR A 48 -14.49 1.86 -1.47
CA THR A 48 -13.82 0.82 -0.68
C THR A 48 -12.31 0.89 -0.89
N VAL A 49 -11.85 0.90 -2.14
CA VAL A 49 -10.42 0.97 -2.47
C VAL A 49 -9.81 2.28 -1.95
N GLY A 50 -10.47 3.42 -2.16
CA GLY A 50 -10.00 4.71 -1.66
C GLY A 50 -9.91 4.76 -0.13
N ASN A 51 -10.85 4.15 0.59
CA ASN A 51 -10.82 4.08 2.04
C ASN A 51 -9.67 3.21 2.57
N LEU A 52 -9.43 2.06 1.94
CA LEU A 52 -8.30 1.19 2.28
C LEU A 52 -6.97 1.91 2.04
N LEU A 53 -6.80 2.55 0.87
CA LEU A 53 -5.59 3.31 0.56
C LEU A 53 -5.34 4.46 1.55
N ARG A 54 -6.39 5.22 1.91
CA ARG A 54 -6.29 6.29 2.89
C ARG A 54 -5.85 5.76 4.26
N ARG A 55 -6.42 4.65 4.72
CA ARG A 55 -6.04 4.03 6.01
C ARG A 55 -4.60 3.52 5.96
N ALA A 56 -4.20 2.91 4.84
CA ALA A 56 -2.83 2.46 4.62
C ALA A 56 -1.82 3.61 4.76
N ARG A 57 -2.05 4.71 4.00
CA ARG A 57 -1.22 5.91 4.07
C ARG A 57 -1.14 6.49 5.48
N ARG A 58 -2.26 6.53 6.21
CA ARG A 58 -2.27 7.02 7.61
C ARG A 58 -1.42 6.16 8.54
N ARG A 59 -1.49 4.82 8.43
CA ARG A 59 -0.70 3.93 9.30
C ARG A 59 0.79 4.03 9.01
N LEU A 60 1.17 4.09 7.73
CA LEU A 60 2.57 4.21 7.31
C LEU A 60 3.16 5.59 7.55
N GLY A 61 2.35 6.65 7.51
CA GLY A 61 2.77 8.03 7.71
C GLY A 61 2.98 8.44 9.17
N GLY A 62 2.90 7.49 10.11
CA GLY A 62 2.95 7.77 11.54
C GLY A 62 1.65 8.44 12.01
N GLY A 63 0.70 7.63 12.48
CA GLY A 63 -0.48 8.14 13.17
C GLY A 63 -0.11 8.77 14.52
N ALA A 64 0.39 10.01 14.50
CA ALA A 64 0.29 10.92 15.64
C ALA A 64 -1.07 11.60 15.54
N ALA A 65 -2.02 11.11 16.33
CA ALA A 65 -3.19 11.85 16.77
C ALA A 65 -3.10 11.95 18.28
#